data_AF-A0A091ITJ5-F1
#
_entry.id   AF-A0A091ITJ5-F1
#
_cell.length_a   1.000
_cell.length_b   1.000
_cell.length_c   1.000
_cell.angle_alpha   90.00
_cell.angle_beta   90.00
_cell.angle_gamma   90.00
#
_symmetry.space_group_name_H-M   'P 1'
#
loop_
_entity.id
_entity.type
_entity.pdbx_description
1 polymer ?
#
loop_
_entity_poly.entity_id
_entity_poly.type
_entity_poly.pdbx_seq_one_letter_code
_entity_poly.pdbx_strand_id
1 'polypeptide(L)'
;LPEWLYKCIVQRLVVVISSIENSEVLERWQFDIECDKTAKDESAPREKSQKAIQDEIRSVIRQITATVTFLPLLETACAFDLLIYTDKDLAVPEKWEESGPQFIANSEEVRLRSFTTTIHKVNSMVAYKKDSVP
;
A
#
# COMPACT_ATOMS: atom_id res chain seq x y z
N LEU A 1 9.20 -10.73 -0.90
CA LEU A 1 7.84 -10.25 -0.57
C LEU A 1 6.82 -11.38 -0.34
N PRO A 2 6.56 -12.34 -1.25
CA PRO A 2 5.56 -13.40 -0.99
C PRO A 2 5.85 -14.21 0.28
N GLU A 3 7.13 -14.53 0.52
CA GLU A 3 7.59 -15.18 1.74
C GLU A 3 7.28 -14.37 3.00
N TRP A 4 7.42 -13.04 2.94
CA TRP A 4 7.15 -12.15 4.07
C TRP A 4 5.64 -12.04 4.37
N LEU A 5 4.81 -12.03 3.34
CA LEU A 5 3.35 -12.11 3.50
C LEU A 5 2.95 -13.43 4.14
N TYR A 6 3.55 -14.55 3.70
CA TYR A 6 3.34 -15.86 4.32
C TYR A 6 3.83 -15.91 5.77
N LYS A 7 4.93 -15.24 6.09
CA LYS A 7 5.44 -15.08 7.46
C LYS A 7 4.65 -14.09 8.31
N CYS A 8 3.74 -13.32 7.71
CA CYS A 8 2.95 -12.28 8.38
C CYS A 8 3.78 -11.21 9.07
N ILE A 9 4.89 -10.85 8.43
CA ILE A 9 5.83 -9.81 8.91
C ILE A 9 5.67 -8.49 8.16
N VAL A 10 4.92 -8.47 7.05
CA VAL A 10 4.63 -7.22 6.32
C VAL A 10 3.47 -6.53 6.98
N GLN A 11 3.68 -5.31 7.45
CA GLN A 11 2.66 -4.47 8.07
C GLN A 11 2.01 -3.54 7.05
N ARG A 12 2.80 -3.03 6.09
CA ARG A 12 2.35 -2.07 5.09
C ARG A 12 3.24 -2.07 3.86
N LEU A 13 2.66 -1.89 2.70
CA LEU A 13 3.35 -1.55 1.45
C LEU A 13 3.00 -0.11 1.08
N VAL A 14 3.99 0.69 0.70
CA VAL A 14 3.76 2.07 0.26
C VAL A 14 4.44 2.33 -1.07
N VAL A 15 3.69 2.90 -2.01
CA VAL A 15 4.24 3.50 -3.22
C VAL A 15 4.28 5.00 -3.01
N VAL A 16 5.48 5.56 -3.03
CA VAL A 16 5.73 6.99 -2.91
C VAL A 16 5.93 7.53 -4.31
N ILE A 17 5.20 8.58 -4.68
CA ILE A 17 5.39 9.31 -5.93
C ILE A 17 6.00 10.66 -5.57
N SER A 18 7.16 10.96 -6.14
CA SER A 18 7.89 12.20 -5.87
C SER A 18 8.33 12.88 -7.15
N SER A 19 8.40 14.21 -7.14
CA SER A 19 8.98 14.99 -8.24
C SER A 19 10.47 14.67 -8.38
N ILE A 20 10.93 14.49 -9.62
CA ILE A 20 12.34 14.26 -9.93
C ILE A 20 13.17 15.53 -9.69
N GLU A 21 12.56 16.71 -9.85
CA GLU A 21 13.27 17.99 -9.83
C GLU A 21 13.72 18.41 -8.43
N ASN A 22 12.85 18.21 -7.44
CA ASN A 22 13.05 18.69 -6.06
C ASN A 22 12.90 17.59 -4.99
N SER A 23 12.68 16.33 -5.42
CA SER A 23 12.46 15.17 -4.53
C SER A 23 11.27 15.34 -3.57
N GLU A 24 10.33 16.23 -3.90
CA GLU A 24 9.13 16.45 -3.10
C GLU A 24 8.14 15.30 -3.28
N VAL A 25 7.61 14.77 -2.17
CA VAL A 25 6.58 13.74 -2.17
C VAL A 25 5.23 14.35 -2.53
N LEU A 26 4.64 13.90 -3.63
CA LEU A 26 3.37 14.40 -4.18
C LEU A 26 2.21 13.47 -3.87
N GLU A 27 2.44 12.16 -3.93
CA GLU A 27 1.46 11.15 -3.56
C GLU A 27 2.10 10.03 -2.76
N ARG A 28 1.31 9.43 -1.88
CA ARG A 28 1.70 8.30 -1.05
C ARG A 28 0.56 7.30 -0.99
N TRP A 29 0.67 6.27 -1.81
CA TRP A 29 -0.30 5.18 -1.88
C TRP A 29 0.06 4.11 -0.86
N GLN A 30 -0.77 3.99 0.18
CA GLN A 30 -0.54 3.12 1.31
C GLN A 30 -1.49 1.92 1.28
N PHE A 31 -0.91 0.74 1.46
CA PHE A 31 -1.61 -0.53 1.58
C PHE A 31 -1.26 -1.16 2.93
N ASP A 32 -2.11 -0.95 3.92
CA ASP A 32 -1.97 -1.55 5.25
C ASP A 32 -2.41 -3.01 5.21
N ILE A 33 -1.56 -3.90 5.69
CA ILE A 33 -1.74 -5.35 5.63
C ILE A 33 -1.96 -5.88 7.04
N GLU A 34 -3.19 -6.28 7.32
CA GLU A 34 -3.53 -7.05 8.50
C GLU A 34 -3.36 -8.54 8.14
N CYS A 35 -2.61 -9.31 8.95
CA CYS A 35 -2.55 -10.77 8.83
C CYS A 35 -3.11 -11.43 10.09
N ASP A 36 -3.97 -12.42 9.88
CA ASP A 36 -4.34 -13.38 10.91
C ASP A 36 -3.24 -14.43 11.12
N LYS A 37 -2.52 -14.30 12.24
CA LYS A 37 -1.40 -15.19 12.57
C LYS A 37 -1.85 -16.60 12.96
N THR A 38 -3.12 -16.81 13.35
CA THR A 38 -3.63 -18.14 13.74
C THR A 38 -3.96 -19.01 12.53
N ALA A 39 -4.00 -18.43 11.32
CA ALA A 39 -4.29 -19.17 10.09
C ALA A 39 -3.28 -20.31 9.81
N LYS A 40 -2.10 -20.29 10.44
CA LYS A 40 -1.10 -21.37 10.36
C LYS A 40 -1.40 -22.55 11.28
N ASP A 41 -2.16 -22.31 12.34
CA ASP A 41 -2.49 -23.30 13.37
C ASP A 41 -3.79 -24.04 13.02
N GLU A 42 -4.52 -23.56 12.00
CA GLU A 42 -5.75 -24.18 11.52
C GLU A 42 -5.46 -25.43 10.68
N SER A 43 -6.14 -26.54 11.01
CA SER A 43 -6.01 -27.81 10.30
C SER A 43 -6.75 -27.84 8.95
N ALA A 44 -7.63 -26.88 8.70
CA ALA A 44 -8.45 -26.78 7.49
C ALA A 44 -8.23 -25.44 6.78
N PRO A 45 -8.19 -25.40 5.44
CA PRO A 45 -8.13 -24.15 4.70
C PRO A 45 -9.36 -23.26 4.96
N ARG A 46 -9.17 -21.95 5.03
CA ARG A 46 -10.28 -21.01 5.17
C ARG A 46 -11.17 -21.01 3.93
N GLU A 47 -12.48 -20.99 4.14
CA GLU A 47 -13.47 -21.01 3.07
C GLU A 47 -13.74 -19.60 2.55
N LYS A 48 -13.13 -19.25 1.41
CA LYS A 48 -13.55 -18.13 0.57
C LYS A 48 -13.24 -18.44 -0.88
N SER A 49 -14.23 -18.30 -1.75
CA SER A 49 -14.04 -18.62 -3.17
C SER A 49 -13.05 -17.66 -3.83
N GLN A 50 -12.23 -18.18 -4.74
CA GLN A 50 -11.31 -17.36 -5.53
C GLN A 50 -12.06 -16.25 -6.29
N LYS A 51 -13.27 -16.55 -6.77
CA LYS A 51 -14.14 -15.57 -7.44
C LYS A 51 -14.48 -14.40 -6.51
N ALA A 52 -14.88 -14.66 -5.26
CA ALA A 52 -15.20 -13.60 -4.31
C ALA A 52 -13.97 -12.71 -4.02
N ILE A 53 -12.80 -13.32 -3.83
CA ILE A 53 -11.54 -12.59 -3.61
C ILE A 53 -11.21 -11.72 -4.84
N GLN A 54 -11.31 -12.28 -6.05
CA GLN A 54 -11.05 -11.54 -7.29
C GLN A 54 -12.04 -10.41 -7.54
N ASP A 55 -13.31 -10.59 -7.18
CA ASP A 55 -14.35 -9.57 -7.33
C ASP A 55 -14.07 -8.38 -6.38
N GLU A 56 -13.60 -8.64 -5.14
CA GLU A 56 -13.13 -7.60 -4.22
C GLU A 56 -11.89 -6.87 -4.75
N ILE A 57 -10.87 -7.62 -5.19
CA ILE A 57 -9.66 -7.04 -5.80
C ILE A 57 -10.02 -6.15 -6.99
N ARG A 58 -10.92 -6.61 -7.87
CA ARG A 58 -11.40 -5.83 -9.02
C ARG A 58 -12.02 -4.51 -8.58
N SER A 59 -12.78 -4.52 -7.48
CA SER A 59 -13.36 -3.29 -6.93
C SER A 59 -12.27 -2.31 -6.46
N VAL A 60 -11.20 -2.79 -5.84
CA VAL A 60 -10.08 -1.96 -5.40
C VAL A 60 -9.33 -1.38 -6.59
N ILE A 61 -9.00 -2.19 -7.60
CA ILE A 61 -8.31 -1.72 -8.81
C ILE A 61 -9.13 -0.65 -9.54
N ARG A 62 -10.45 -0.87 -9.71
CA ARG A 62 -11.34 0.14 -10.31
C ARG A 62 -11.37 1.43 -9.51
N GLN A 63 -11.35 1.33 -8.17
CA GLN A 63 -11.34 2.51 -7.32
C GLN A 63 -10.01 3.26 -7.38
N ILE A 64 -8.86 2.57 -7.48
CA ILE A 64 -7.56 3.21 -7.71
C ILE A 64 -7.63 4.08 -8.97
N THR A 65 -8.07 3.50 -10.10
CA THR A 65 -8.22 4.26 -11.35
C THR A 65 -9.21 5.42 -11.22
N ALA A 66 -10.33 5.21 -10.51
CA ALA A 66 -11.31 6.28 -10.29
C ALA A 66 -10.76 7.38 -9.37
N THR A 67 -9.98 7.04 -8.36
CA THR A 67 -9.40 8.01 -7.42
C THR A 67 -8.46 8.98 -8.15
N VAL A 68 -7.68 8.50 -9.12
CA VAL A 68 -6.78 9.34 -9.94
C VAL A 68 -7.52 10.51 -10.60
N THR A 69 -8.81 10.37 -10.94
CA THR A 69 -9.56 11.48 -11.56
C THR A 69 -9.94 12.61 -10.59
N PHE A 70 -9.76 12.40 -9.29
CA PHE A 70 -10.03 13.39 -8.24
C PHE A 70 -8.75 13.96 -7.63
N LEU A 71 -7.58 13.41 -7.99
CA LEU A 71 -6.29 13.92 -7.51
C LEU A 71 -5.87 15.14 -8.36
N PRO A 72 -5.09 16.07 -7.79
CA PRO A 72 -4.45 17.14 -8.56
C PRO A 72 -3.63 16.58 -9.73
N LEU A 73 -3.58 17.32 -10.84
CA LEU A 73 -2.80 16.91 -12.00
C LEU A 73 -1.30 17.05 -11.69
N LEU A 74 -0.55 15.97 -11.90
CA LEU A 74 0.91 16.00 -11.80
C LEU A 74 1.51 16.56 -13.09
N GLU A 75 1.93 17.83 -13.06
CA GLU A 75 2.50 18.54 -14.22
C GLU A 75 4.03 18.37 -14.36
N THR A 76 4.67 17.66 -13.42
CA THR A 76 6.13 17.44 -13.40
C THR A 76 6.48 15.97 -13.59
N ALA A 77 7.70 15.70 -14.06
CA ALA A 77 8.20 14.34 -14.15
C ALA A 77 8.38 13.74 -12.74
N CYS A 78 7.80 12.57 -12.52
CA CYS A 78 7.79 11.90 -11.23
C CYS A 78 8.61 10.59 -11.27
N ALA A 79 9.23 10.26 -10.14
CA ALA A 79 9.77 8.94 -9.85
C ALA A 79 8.87 8.23 -8.82
N PHE A 80 9.07 6.93 -8.67
CA PHE A 80 8.42 6.17 -7.60
C PHE A 80 9.43 5.39 -6.76
N ASP A 81 9.18 5.35 -5.46
CA ASP A 81 9.83 4.45 -4.51
C ASP A 81 8.81 3.44 -3.97
N LEU A 82 9.27 2.21 -3.76
CA LEU A 82 8.47 1.15 -3.15
C LEU A 82 9.02 0.82 -1.75
N LEU A 83 8.27 1.20 -0.71
CA LEU A 83 8.61 0.94 0.67
C LEU A 83 7.83 -0.25 1.22
N ILE A 84 8.50 -1.13 1.96
CA ILE A 84 7.88 -2.27 2.63
C ILE A 84 8.18 -2.17 4.12
N TYR A 85 7.13 -1.90 4.90
CA TYR A 85 7.21 -1.84 6.35
C TYR A 85 7.06 -3.26 6.89
N THR A 86 8.07 -3.70 7.63
CA THR A 86 8.11 -5.02 8.24
C THR A 86 8.25 -4.92 9.75
N ASP A 87 8.14 -6.05 10.44
CA ASP A 87 8.49 -6.15 11.86
C ASP A 87 9.93 -5.68 12.10
N LYS A 88 10.14 -4.90 13.18
CA LYS A 88 11.43 -4.23 13.47
C LYS A 88 12.63 -5.17 13.58
N ASP A 89 12.39 -6.42 13.92
CA ASP A 89 13.43 -7.41 14.19
C ASP A 89 13.81 -8.22 12.94
N LEU A 90 13.23 -7.90 11.78
CA LEU A 90 13.57 -8.58 10.52
C LEU A 90 14.96 -8.15 10.04
N ALA A 91 15.86 -9.11 9.90
CA ALA A 91 17.15 -8.88 9.25
C ALA A 91 16.93 -8.42 7.80
N VAL A 92 17.48 -7.26 7.44
CA VAL A 92 17.39 -6.68 6.10
C VAL A 92 18.18 -7.56 5.12
N PRO A 93 17.55 -8.13 4.08
CA PRO A 93 18.28 -8.93 3.10
C PRO A 93 19.24 -8.07 2.28
N GLU A 94 20.28 -8.68 1.72
CA GLU A 94 21.38 -8.01 1.00
C GLU A 94 20.94 -7.05 -0.12
N LYS A 95 19.82 -7.33 -0.80
CA LYS A 95 19.30 -6.48 -1.90
C LYS A 95 18.33 -5.39 -1.44
N TRP A 96 18.09 -5.28 -0.14
CA TRP A 96 17.20 -4.30 0.47
C TRP A 96 18.02 -3.40 1.39
N GLU A 97 17.52 -2.20 1.60
CA GLU A 97 18.10 -1.24 2.52
C GLU A 97 17.00 -0.67 3.43
N GLU A 98 17.41 -0.19 4.60
CA GLU A 98 16.52 0.61 5.44
C GLU A 98 16.31 1.97 4.78
N SER A 99 15.06 2.37 4.67
CA SER A 99 14.69 3.65 4.07
C SER A 99 13.97 4.54 5.09
N GLY A 100 14.06 5.85 4.87
CA GLY A 100 13.27 6.82 5.60
C GLY A 100 11.76 6.65 5.33
N PRO A 101 10.90 7.26 6.15
CA PRO A 101 9.46 7.05 6.06
C PRO A 101 8.81 7.69 4.81
N GLN A 102 9.50 8.63 4.13
CA GLN A 102 8.99 9.42 3.00
C GLN A 102 7.62 10.04 3.31
N PHE A 103 7.60 10.88 4.36
CA PHE A 103 6.38 11.57 4.77
C PHE A 103 5.92 12.59 3.73
N ILE A 104 4.61 12.73 3.60
CA ILE A 104 3.98 13.76 2.80
C ILE A 104 3.49 14.88 3.72
N ALA A 105 3.82 16.12 3.40
CA ALA A 105 3.36 17.29 4.14
C ALA A 105 2.14 17.92 3.45
N ASN A 106 1.25 18.55 4.22
CA ASN A 106 0.06 19.25 3.71
C ASN A 106 -0.81 18.37 2.78
N SER A 107 -1.11 17.13 3.21
CA SER A 107 -1.86 16.17 2.41
C SER A 107 -3.35 16.10 2.76
N GLU A 108 -4.14 15.66 1.79
CA GLU A 108 -5.46 15.04 2.03
C GLU A 108 -5.38 13.54 1.84
N GLU A 109 -6.34 12.83 2.44
CA GLU A 109 -6.41 11.39 2.39
C GLU A 109 -7.72 10.93 1.75
N VAL A 110 -7.62 10.01 0.79
CA VAL A 110 -8.75 9.28 0.25
C VAL A 110 -8.60 7.82 0.65
N ARG A 111 -9.58 7.30 1.39
CA ARG A 111 -9.66 5.87 1.74
C ARG A 111 -10.37 5.11 0.64
N LEU A 112 -9.75 4.01 0.22
CA LEU A 112 -10.30 3.09 -0.76
C LEU A 112 -10.89 1.86 -0.04
N ARG A 113 -11.62 1.06 -0.80
CA ARG A 113 -12.14 -0.23 -0.33
C ARG A 113 -10.97 -1.15 0.00
N SER A 114 -11.20 -1.98 1.02
CA SER A 114 -10.34 -3.10 1.36
C SER A 114 -10.77 -4.37 0.64
N PHE A 115 -9.86 -5.33 0.53
CA PHE A 115 -10.19 -6.73 0.18
C PHE A 115 -9.57 -7.69 1.21
N THR A 116 -10.09 -8.91 1.29
CA THR A 116 -9.52 -9.92 2.18
C THR A 116 -9.51 -11.32 1.59
N THR A 117 -8.48 -12.09 1.89
CA THR A 117 -8.42 -13.54 1.63
C THR A 117 -8.94 -14.35 2.81
N THR A 118 -9.49 -13.71 3.85
CA THR A 118 -9.72 -14.20 5.22
C THR A 118 -8.45 -14.38 6.05
N ILE A 119 -7.27 -14.56 5.44
CA ILE A 119 -5.99 -14.61 6.15
C ILE A 119 -5.34 -13.23 6.18
N HIS A 120 -5.29 -12.58 5.02
CA HIS A 120 -4.80 -11.21 4.88
C HIS A 120 -5.97 -10.30 4.57
N LYS A 121 -5.98 -9.13 5.18
CA LYS A 121 -6.85 -8.03 4.79
C LYS A 121 -5.96 -6.85 4.40
N VAL A 122 -6.24 -6.29 3.24
CA VAL A 122 -5.50 -5.15 2.70
C VAL A 122 -6.43 -3.95 2.72
N ASN A 123 -6.08 -2.94 3.51
CA ASN A 123 -6.72 -1.63 3.46
C ASN A 123 -5.91 -0.71 2.57
N SER A 124 -6.57 0.06 1.74
CA SER A 124 -5.93 0.90 0.73
C SER A 124 -6.29 2.36 0.96
N MET A 125 -5.34 3.26 0.82
CA MET A 125 -5.56 4.69 0.84
C MET A 125 -4.50 5.43 0.02
N VAL A 126 -4.79 6.66 -0.37
CA VAL A 126 -3.80 7.58 -0.93
C VAL A 126 -3.80 8.85 -0.10
N ALA A 127 -2.61 9.29 0.32
CA ALA A 127 -2.37 10.64 0.77
C ALA A 127 -1.77 11.43 -0.40
N TYR A 128 -2.36 12.55 -0.78
CA TYR A 128 -1.85 13.39 -1.86
C TYR A 128 -1.67 14.82 -1.36
N LYS A 129 -0.66 15.51 -1.88
CA LYS A 129 -0.34 16.88 -1.50
C LYS A 129 -1.43 17.80 -2.04
N LYS A 130 -1.92 18.73 -1.20
CA LYS A 130 -2.81 19.80 -1.66
C LYS A 130 -2.06 20.76 -2.57
N ASP A 131 -2.73 21.22 -3.62
CA ASP A 131 -2.31 22.43 -4.30
C ASP A 131 -2.29 23.56 -3.27
N SER A 132 -1.19 24.31 -3.22
CA SER A 132 -1.17 25.59 -2.53
C SER A 132 -2.14 26.50 -3.27
N VAL A 133 -3.33 26.69 -2.71
CA VAL A 133 -4.26 27.71 -3.20
C VAL A 133 -3.51 29.05 -3.16
N PRO A 134 -3.46 29.82 -4.26
CA PRO A 134 -2.87 31.15 -4.26
C PRO A 134 -3.56 32.11 -3.26
#